data_AF-A0A6G0QQA2-F1
#
_entry.id   AF-A0A6G0QQA2-F1
#
_cell.length_a   1.000
_cell.length_b   1.000
_cell.length_c   1.000
_cell.angle_alpha   90.00
_cell.angle_beta   90.00
_cell.angle_gamma   90.00
#
_symmetry.space_group_name_H-M   'P 1'
#
loop_
_entity.id
_entity.type
_entity.pdbx_description
1 polymer ?
#
loop_
_entity_poly.entity_id
_entity_poly.type
_entity_poly.pdbx_seq_one_letter_code
_entity_poly.pdbx_strand_id
1 'polypeptide(L)'
;MLSKTVDVPAGWSDDADNNAGTSYNLFQPTGQTIEWVDVDLPKFALHESTMTGLMLKLGRQSIDDGLRLGDLSASDLAACRTEVMAEGMVDMNASSPYSVPTECAGKVVTYKIAVAPDNAFTHSYFTETMGMWYPHVDLLNSSTESFTVPSFKESIHFFDSNDALTEYVKSENYGANVDNPRIFAAIVFDSAPSGDDIGTFASIEYSLRLNATQGKAPGSVGRVPTTDGSLVDVELFQKDIVTDYYSAYTVTGFMTLQTLVTRFVTCMPEWNSANQSTTGICQRPQTTAIASPELDNTLLGVFNEDGLIQEALSSLSGLNVSSILAGLSNSTKETLLTPLRQAPQPMLGATVAPFPVDNYTSSPFYANVATVFSIVFIMAYLFTISRILVVLIQEKELRLREFMKILGVTEKTITLTWYITYAVILFVGAVVQAIAGLAGLFPNSSLIVTFLFFFLFGMSVLALAFLISTLFNKARVGTFVGMVAFFAMYAISQGFSTGHSRRCKADWFCAVTGGTVTWCLRASER
;
A
#
# COMPACT_ATOMS: atom_id res chain seq x y z
N MET A 1 23.46 19.46 -13.01
CA MET A 1 22.07 19.68 -12.52
C MET A 1 21.65 18.58 -11.56
N LEU A 2 21.94 17.30 -11.84
CA LEU A 2 21.62 16.15 -10.96
C LEU A 2 22.41 16.05 -9.63
N SER A 3 23.51 16.78 -9.45
CA SER A 3 24.39 16.65 -8.27
C SER A 3 24.20 17.75 -7.22
N LYS A 4 23.17 18.59 -7.34
CA LYS A 4 22.91 19.63 -6.34
C LYS A 4 22.22 18.97 -5.16
N THR A 5 22.87 19.05 -4.01
CA THR A 5 22.25 18.79 -2.71
C THR A 5 21.17 19.85 -2.48
N VAL A 6 20.02 19.41 -2.02
CA VAL A 6 18.87 20.24 -1.69
C VAL A 6 18.73 20.27 -0.18
N ASP A 7 18.78 21.46 0.41
CA ASP A 7 18.53 21.62 1.85
C ASP A 7 17.01 21.71 2.08
N VAL A 8 16.47 20.74 2.81
CA VAL A 8 15.06 20.67 3.19
C VAL A 8 14.90 21.20 4.61
N PRO A 9 14.07 22.23 4.83
CA PRO A 9 13.86 22.82 6.15
C PRO A 9 13.05 21.90 7.07
N ALA A 10 13.22 22.06 8.38
CA ALA A 10 12.42 21.32 9.37
C ALA A 10 10.93 21.71 9.29
N GLY A 11 10.03 20.80 9.68
CA GLY A 11 8.58 20.96 9.68
C GLY A 11 7.88 20.01 8.72
N TRP A 12 6.77 20.46 8.11
CA TRP A 12 6.11 19.75 7.01
C TRP A 12 6.73 20.22 5.70
N SER A 13 7.85 19.59 5.33
CA SER A 13 8.64 19.95 4.17
C SER A 13 9.01 18.71 3.39
N ASP A 14 9.19 18.87 2.08
CA ASP A 14 9.69 17.82 1.19
C ASP A 14 10.59 18.41 0.11
N ASP A 15 11.11 17.52 -0.73
CA ASP A 15 11.98 17.81 -1.87
C ASP A 15 11.36 17.33 -3.19
N ALA A 16 10.02 17.31 -3.31
CA ALA A 16 9.31 16.70 -4.44
C ALA A 16 9.80 17.18 -5.83
N ASP A 17 10.19 18.46 -5.95
CA ASP A 17 10.68 19.05 -7.19
C ASP A 17 12.17 18.76 -7.49
N ASN A 18 12.88 18.04 -6.61
CA ASN A 18 14.31 17.70 -6.68
C ASN A 18 15.26 18.89 -6.91
N ASN A 19 14.75 20.13 -6.81
CA ASN A 19 15.41 21.36 -7.19
C ASN A 19 15.54 22.35 -6.03
N ALA A 20 14.60 22.32 -5.08
CA ALA A 20 14.58 23.13 -3.86
C ALA A 20 13.75 22.43 -2.78
N GLY A 21 14.15 22.55 -1.52
CA GLY A 21 13.36 22.08 -0.39
C GLY A 21 12.23 23.06 -0.13
N THR A 22 10.99 22.57 -0.08
CA THR A 22 9.79 23.38 0.05
C THR A 22 9.14 23.11 1.41
N SER A 23 8.95 24.16 2.20
CA SER A 23 8.17 24.10 3.44
C SER A 23 6.71 24.39 3.17
N TYR A 24 5.81 23.61 3.75
CA TYR A 24 4.37 23.74 3.60
C TYR A 24 3.69 24.02 4.94
N ASN A 25 2.46 24.53 4.86
CA ASN A 25 1.55 24.50 6.00
C ASN A 25 0.99 23.07 6.17
N LEU A 26 0.77 22.64 7.40
CA LEU A 26 0.09 21.38 7.72
C LEU A 26 -1.28 21.26 7.00
N PHE A 27 -2.02 22.37 6.92
CA PHE A 27 -3.34 22.44 6.27
C PHE A 27 -3.26 22.84 4.80
N GLN A 28 -2.17 22.49 4.11
CA GLN A 28 -2.08 22.68 2.66
C GLN A 28 -3.23 21.90 1.98
N PRO A 29 -4.18 22.57 1.30
CA PRO A 29 -5.46 21.97 0.92
C PRO A 29 -5.36 20.98 -0.25
N THR A 30 -4.25 21.00 -0.99
CA THR A 30 -4.02 20.19 -2.19
C THR A 30 -2.60 19.66 -2.21
N GLY A 31 -2.38 18.54 -2.91
CA GLY A 31 -1.03 18.00 -3.13
C GLY A 31 -0.84 16.53 -2.77
N GLN A 32 -1.91 15.80 -2.45
CA GLN A 32 -1.89 14.35 -2.33
C GLN A 32 -2.95 13.74 -3.26
N THR A 33 -2.59 12.70 -3.98
CA THR A 33 -3.54 11.89 -4.76
C THR A 33 -3.40 10.43 -4.36
N ILE A 34 -4.53 9.71 -4.34
CA ILE A 34 -4.58 8.28 -4.01
C ILE A 34 -5.29 7.59 -5.17
N GLU A 35 -4.72 6.52 -5.72
CA GLU A 35 -5.26 5.81 -6.89
C GLU A 35 -6.75 5.43 -6.76
N TRP A 36 -7.21 5.19 -5.53
CA TRP A 36 -8.57 4.73 -5.23
C TRP A 36 -9.56 5.85 -4.89
N VAL A 37 -9.11 7.11 -4.85
CA VAL A 37 -9.89 8.29 -4.47
C VAL A 37 -9.61 9.38 -5.51
N ASP A 38 -10.55 9.55 -6.45
CA ASP A 38 -10.38 10.42 -7.63
C ASP A 38 -10.69 11.90 -7.32
N VAL A 39 -10.06 12.43 -6.28
CA VAL A 39 -10.08 13.85 -5.90
C VAL A 39 -8.70 14.29 -5.40
N ASP A 40 -8.41 15.58 -5.51
CA ASP A 40 -7.21 16.17 -4.91
C ASP A 40 -7.41 16.31 -3.40
N LEU A 41 -6.51 15.71 -2.63
CA LEU A 41 -6.59 15.66 -1.18
C LEU A 41 -5.57 16.62 -0.54
N PRO A 42 -5.81 17.06 0.70
CA PRO A 42 -4.82 17.78 1.48
C PRO A 42 -3.50 17.05 1.55
N LYS A 43 -2.39 17.80 1.49
CA LYS A 43 -1.05 17.21 1.41
C LYS A 43 -0.65 16.45 2.68
N PHE A 44 -0.97 17.01 3.86
CA PHE A 44 -0.53 16.46 5.15
C PHE A 44 -1.69 16.16 6.11
N ALA A 45 -2.58 17.12 6.34
CA ALA A 45 -3.74 16.95 7.22
C ALA A 45 -4.92 16.32 6.49
N LEU A 46 -4.99 14.99 6.52
CA LEU A 46 -6.10 14.25 5.92
C LEU A 46 -7.25 14.08 6.90
N HIS A 47 -8.46 14.12 6.39
CA HIS A 47 -9.67 13.97 7.17
C HIS A 47 -10.21 12.54 7.00
N GLU A 48 -10.71 11.96 8.09
CA GLU A 48 -11.37 10.65 8.06
C GLU A 48 -12.56 10.71 7.09
N SER A 49 -12.66 9.73 6.18
CA SER A 49 -13.86 9.64 5.34
C SER A 49 -15.06 9.22 6.18
N THR A 50 -16.21 9.85 5.94
CA THR A 50 -17.43 9.55 6.70
C THR A 50 -18.04 8.23 6.23
N MET A 51 -18.83 7.59 7.09
CA MET A 51 -19.57 6.38 6.69
C MET A 51 -20.52 6.66 5.52
N THR A 52 -21.11 7.85 5.46
CA THR A 52 -21.92 8.35 4.33
C THR A 52 -21.10 8.36 3.03
N GLY A 53 -19.90 8.94 3.05
CA GLY A 53 -18.98 8.93 1.92
C GLY A 53 -18.55 7.53 1.50
N LEU A 54 -18.27 6.65 2.47
CA LEU A 54 -17.94 5.25 2.21
C LEU A 54 -19.08 4.51 1.52
N MET A 55 -20.33 4.67 1.98
CA MET A 55 -21.51 4.05 1.37
C MET A 55 -21.74 4.53 -0.08
N LEU A 56 -21.59 5.83 -0.34
CA LEU A 56 -21.64 6.38 -1.69
C LEU A 56 -20.51 5.81 -2.58
N LYS A 57 -19.30 5.66 -2.03
CA LYS A 57 -18.17 5.05 -2.73
C LYS A 57 -18.43 3.60 -3.11
N LEU A 58 -19.14 2.81 -2.28
CA LEU A 58 -19.52 1.44 -2.63
C LEU A 58 -20.40 1.41 -3.89
N GLY A 59 -21.40 2.28 -3.96
CA GLY A 59 -22.28 2.41 -5.14
C GLY A 59 -21.49 2.79 -6.40
N ARG A 60 -20.65 3.83 -6.31
CA ARG A 60 -19.78 4.27 -7.40
C ARG A 60 -18.84 3.16 -7.90
N GLN A 61 -18.12 2.52 -6.98
CA GLN A 61 -17.19 1.43 -7.32
C GLN A 61 -17.90 0.26 -8.01
N SER A 62 -19.16 0.00 -7.67
CA SER A 62 -19.97 -1.06 -8.30
C SER A 62 -20.23 -0.79 -9.77
N ILE A 63 -20.40 0.48 -10.14
CA ILE A 63 -20.52 0.90 -11.54
C ILE A 63 -19.17 0.89 -12.25
N ASP A 64 -18.11 1.41 -11.62
CA ASP A 64 -16.79 1.47 -12.25
C ASP A 64 -16.27 0.07 -12.61
N ASP A 65 -16.52 -0.92 -11.75
CA ASP A 65 -16.12 -2.30 -11.97
C ASP A 65 -17.21 -3.20 -12.59
N GLY A 66 -18.23 -2.59 -13.20
CA GLY A 66 -19.37 -3.30 -13.80
C GLY A 66 -18.96 -4.34 -14.86
N LEU A 67 -19.70 -5.43 -14.92
CA LEU A 67 -19.48 -6.57 -15.82
C LEU A 67 -20.01 -6.27 -17.22
N ARG A 68 -19.13 -6.06 -18.20
CA ARG A 68 -19.52 -5.88 -19.61
C ARG A 68 -20.62 -4.83 -19.80
N LEU A 69 -20.45 -3.66 -19.17
CA LEU A 69 -21.40 -2.55 -19.27
C LEU A 69 -21.64 -2.08 -20.72
N GLY A 70 -20.70 -2.33 -21.63
CA GLY A 70 -20.87 -2.03 -23.06
C GLY A 70 -21.94 -2.86 -23.79
N ASP A 71 -22.47 -3.92 -23.17
CA ASP A 71 -23.58 -4.71 -23.72
C ASP A 71 -24.94 -4.01 -23.51
N LEU A 72 -25.03 -3.03 -22.61
CA LEU A 72 -26.25 -2.29 -22.30
C LEU A 72 -26.53 -1.22 -23.37
N SER A 73 -27.81 -0.90 -23.57
CA SER A 73 -28.17 0.25 -24.38
C SER A 73 -27.73 1.56 -23.70
N ALA A 74 -27.55 2.64 -24.46
CA ALA A 74 -27.11 3.91 -23.90
C ALA A 74 -28.11 4.50 -22.88
N SER A 75 -29.41 4.23 -23.06
CA SER A 75 -30.45 4.63 -22.10
C SER A 75 -30.39 3.80 -20.82
N ASP A 76 -30.27 2.48 -20.94
CA ASP A 76 -30.29 1.58 -19.77
C ASP A 76 -29.02 1.75 -18.95
N LEU A 77 -27.88 1.99 -19.60
CA LEU A 77 -26.63 2.32 -18.92
C LEU A 77 -26.73 3.65 -18.18
N ALA A 78 -27.35 4.69 -18.77
CA ALA A 78 -27.52 5.97 -18.11
C ALA A 78 -28.50 5.89 -16.92
N ALA A 79 -29.60 5.16 -17.06
CA ALA A 79 -30.55 4.88 -15.98
C ALA A 79 -29.87 4.12 -14.84
N CYS A 80 -29.24 2.98 -15.13
CA CYS A 80 -28.52 2.17 -14.17
C CYS A 80 -27.42 2.94 -13.42
N ARG A 81 -26.66 3.80 -14.12
CA ARG A 81 -25.66 4.66 -13.47
C ARG A 81 -26.29 5.65 -12.49
N THR A 82 -27.40 6.28 -12.89
CA THR A 82 -28.09 7.28 -12.09
C THR A 82 -28.73 6.64 -10.87
N GLU A 83 -29.44 5.53 -11.05
CA GLU A 83 -30.15 4.82 -9.99
C GLU A 83 -29.19 4.22 -8.95
N VAL A 84 -28.05 3.67 -9.37
CA VAL A 84 -27.06 3.09 -8.43
C VAL A 84 -26.19 4.16 -7.77
N MET A 85 -25.73 5.18 -8.50
CA MET A 85 -24.80 6.19 -7.94
C MET A 85 -25.49 7.37 -7.28
N ALA A 86 -26.60 7.86 -7.84
CA ALA A 86 -27.33 9.00 -7.33
C ALA A 86 -28.51 8.57 -6.44
N GLU A 87 -29.25 7.52 -6.80
CA GLU A 87 -30.39 7.03 -6.00
C GLU A 87 -30.04 5.91 -5.01
N GLY A 88 -28.76 5.56 -4.89
CA GLY A 88 -28.28 4.60 -3.88
C GLY A 88 -28.96 3.23 -3.95
N MET A 89 -29.49 2.82 -5.10
CA MET A 89 -30.18 1.53 -5.26
C MET A 89 -29.17 0.38 -5.29
N VAL A 90 -28.78 -0.09 -4.11
CA VAL A 90 -27.73 -1.10 -3.95
C VAL A 90 -28.22 -2.42 -3.37
N ASP A 91 -29.47 -2.52 -2.90
CA ASP A 91 -29.97 -3.72 -2.23
C ASP A 91 -29.99 -4.93 -3.17
N MET A 92 -29.64 -6.10 -2.63
CA MET A 92 -29.61 -7.36 -3.38
C MET A 92 -30.99 -8.00 -3.44
N ASN A 93 -31.87 -7.68 -2.49
CA ASN A 93 -33.21 -8.27 -2.45
C ASN A 93 -34.12 -7.62 -3.50
N ALA A 94 -34.50 -8.38 -4.53
CA ALA A 94 -35.39 -7.93 -5.60
C ALA A 94 -36.79 -7.47 -5.14
N SER A 95 -37.18 -7.77 -3.90
CA SER A 95 -38.46 -7.31 -3.31
C SER A 95 -38.33 -5.95 -2.60
N SER A 96 -37.11 -5.45 -2.41
CA SER A 96 -36.84 -4.19 -1.75
C SER A 96 -37.05 -3.02 -2.70
N PRO A 97 -37.62 -1.88 -2.24
CA PRO A 97 -37.74 -0.69 -3.07
C PRO A 97 -36.39 -0.08 -3.48
N TYR A 98 -35.29 -0.47 -2.82
CA TYR A 98 -33.93 0.01 -3.08
C TYR A 98 -33.07 -1.06 -3.77
N SER A 99 -33.70 -2.06 -4.39
CA SER A 99 -33.01 -3.13 -5.11
C SER A 99 -32.26 -2.62 -6.32
N VAL A 100 -31.14 -3.25 -6.67
CA VAL A 100 -30.43 -2.98 -7.92
C VAL A 100 -31.43 -3.02 -9.10
N PRO A 101 -31.51 -1.96 -9.92
CA PRO A 101 -32.50 -1.85 -10.99
C PRO A 101 -32.38 -2.96 -12.03
N THR A 102 -33.52 -3.31 -12.63
CA THR A 102 -33.57 -4.32 -13.71
C THR A 102 -32.87 -3.85 -14.98
N GLU A 103 -32.79 -2.54 -15.16
CA GLU A 103 -32.12 -1.76 -16.19
C GLU A 103 -30.61 -2.05 -16.22
N CYS A 104 -30.03 -2.36 -15.06
CA CYS A 104 -28.65 -2.82 -14.95
C CYS A 104 -28.43 -4.23 -15.53
N ALA A 105 -29.50 -4.98 -15.84
CA ALA A 105 -29.48 -6.31 -16.47
C ALA A 105 -28.51 -7.34 -15.80
N GLY A 106 -28.30 -7.24 -14.49
CA GLY A 106 -27.35 -8.08 -13.74
C GLY A 106 -25.87 -7.84 -14.11
N LYS A 107 -25.58 -6.75 -14.83
CA LYS A 107 -24.23 -6.34 -15.23
C LYS A 107 -23.52 -5.53 -14.14
N VAL A 108 -24.26 -5.01 -13.17
CA VAL A 108 -23.70 -4.31 -12.00
C VAL A 108 -23.74 -5.25 -10.82
N VAL A 109 -22.57 -5.51 -10.24
CA VAL A 109 -22.45 -6.30 -9.01
C VAL A 109 -22.04 -5.36 -7.90
N THR A 110 -22.85 -5.30 -6.86
CA THR A 110 -22.67 -4.31 -5.80
C THR A 110 -21.51 -4.67 -4.88
N TYR A 111 -20.78 -3.65 -4.44
CA TYR A 111 -19.82 -3.77 -3.36
C TYR A 111 -20.52 -3.70 -2.01
N LYS A 112 -20.20 -4.64 -1.12
CA LYS A 112 -20.79 -4.77 0.21
C LYS A 112 -19.73 -4.81 1.30
N ILE A 113 -20.14 -4.45 2.51
CA ILE A 113 -19.38 -4.70 3.73
C ILE A 113 -19.81 -6.07 4.28
N ALA A 114 -18.89 -7.02 4.35
CA ALA A 114 -19.14 -8.32 4.95
C ALA A 114 -19.21 -8.20 6.47
N VAL A 115 -20.16 -8.90 7.11
CA VAL A 115 -20.22 -9.04 8.58
C VAL A 115 -20.23 -10.52 8.92
N ALA A 116 -19.34 -10.95 9.81
CA ALA A 116 -19.23 -12.34 10.25
C ALA A 116 -18.87 -12.43 11.74
N PRO A 117 -19.32 -13.47 12.48
CA PRO A 117 -20.32 -14.47 12.08
C PRO A 117 -21.75 -13.91 12.12
N ASP A 118 -22.67 -14.50 11.38
CA ASP A 118 -24.10 -14.20 11.47
C ASP A 118 -24.70 -14.79 12.74
N ASN A 119 -25.02 -13.92 13.71
CA ASN A 119 -25.61 -14.30 14.98
C ASN A 119 -26.47 -13.15 15.54
N ALA A 120 -27.12 -13.37 16.68
CA ALA A 120 -27.97 -12.34 17.30
C ALA A 120 -27.22 -11.04 17.64
N PHE A 121 -25.92 -11.11 17.95
CA PHE A 121 -25.09 -9.93 18.23
C PHE A 121 -24.81 -9.12 16.97
N THR A 122 -24.43 -9.76 15.85
CA THR A 122 -24.11 -9.05 14.61
C THR A 122 -25.35 -8.60 13.86
N HIS A 123 -26.35 -9.47 13.74
CA HIS A 123 -27.58 -9.20 12.99
C HIS A 123 -28.55 -8.30 13.77
N SER A 124 -29.00 -8.75 14.95
CA SER A 124 -30.08 -8.11 15.68
C SER A 124 -29.64 -6.98 16.62
N TYR A 125 -28.35 -6.88 16.94
CA TYR A 125 -27.83 -5.85 17.85
C TYR A 125 -26.96 -4.82 17.11
N PHE A 126 -25.85 -5.25 16.50
CA PHE A 126 -24.93 -4.37 15.78
C PHE A 126 -25.58 -3.75 14.53
N THR A 127 -26.03 -4.57 13.58
CA THR A 127 -26.60 -4.08 12.31
C THR A 127 -27.90 -3.31 12.50
N GLU A 128 -28.76 -3.73 13.42
CA GLU A 128 -29.98 -2.96 13.77
C GLU A 128 -29.64 -1.57 14.32
N THR A 129 -28.64 -1.47 15.21
CA THR A 129 -28.14 -0.16 15.67
C THR A 129 -27.62 0.67 14.52
N MET A 130 -26.79 0.09 13.65
CA MET A 130 -26.22 0.80 12.51
C MET A 130 -27.28 1.25 11.50
N GLY A 131 -28.33 0.46 11.29
CA GLY A 131 -29.45 0.85 10.41
C GLY A 131 -30.27 2.01 10.97
N MET A 132 -30.34 2.16 12.30
CA MET A 132 -30.97 3.33 12.94
C MET A 132 -30.08 4.58 12.86
N TRP A 133 -28.76 4.42 12.96
CA TRP A 133 -27.80 5.53 12.89
C TRP A 133 -27.50 5.99 11.46
N TYR A 134 -27.55 5.07 10.51
CA TYR A 134 -27.28 5.29 9.09
C TYR A 134 -28.43 4.75 8.23
N PRO A 135 -29.63 5.36 8.33
CA PRO A 135 -30.74 4.99 7.48
C PRO A 135 -30.53 5.51 6.05
N HIS A 136 -31.43 5.13 5.15
CA HIS A 136 -31.48 5.67 3.80
C HIS A 136 -31.87 7.16 3.87
N VAL A 137 -31.07 8.04 3.27
CA VAL A 137 -31.22 9.50 3.41
C VAL A 137 -31.12 10.20 2.07
N ASP A 138 -32.15 10.97 1.71
CA ASP A 138 -32.09 11.91 0.59
C ASP A 138 -31.42 13.22 0.98
N LEU A 139 -30.35 13.57 0.26
CA LEU A 139 -29.58 14.78 0.45
C LEU A 139 -30.07 15.93 -0.44
N LEU A 140 -30.89 15.66 -1.46
CA LEU A 140 -31.49 16.70 -2.29
C LEU A 140 -32.96 16.86 -1.94
N ASN A 141 -33.34 18.06 -1.50
CA ASN A 141 -34.75 18.40 -1.29
C ASN A 141 -35.37 18.89 -2.62
N SER A 142 -35.29 18.08 -3.67
CA SER A 142 -35.77 18.41 -5.02
C SER A 142 -36.70 17.32 -5.56
N SER A 143 -37.66 17.72 -6.39
CA SER A 143 -38.59 16.80 -7.06
C SER A 143 -38.04 16.25 -8.38
N THR A 144 -36.91 16.78 -8.88
CA THR A 144 -36.38 16.45 -10.21
C THR A 144 -35.04 15.72 -10.18
N GLU A 145 -34.30 15.82 -9.08
CA GLU A 145 -32.99 15.21 -8.90
C GLU A 145 -32.91 14.67 -7.47
N SER A 146 -32.54 13.41 -7.35
CA SER A 146 -32.37 12.65 -6.10
C SER A 146 -30.88 12.41 -5.90
N PHE A 147 -30.38 12.67 -4.70
CA PHE A 147 -29.04 12.23 -4.31
C PHE A 147 -29.14 11.60 -2.93
N THR A 148 -29.32 10.29 -2.92
CA THR A 148 -29.63 9.53 -1.74
C THR A 148 -28.45 8.66 -1.33
N VAL A 149 -28.22 8.64 -0.03
CA VAL A 149 -27.23 7.77 0.60
C VAL A 149 -27.95 6.47 0.96
N PRO A 150 -27.46 5.30 0.52
CA PRO A 150 -28.05 4.02 0.89
C PRO A 150 -27.93 3.77 2.39
N SER A 151 -28.84 2.96 2.95
CA SER A 151 -28.73 2.59 4.36
C SER A 151 -27.56 1.64 4.61
N PHE A 152 -27.10 1.59 5.86
CA PHE A 152 -26.09 0.60 6.26
C PHE A 152 -26.58 -0.83 6.02
N LYS A 153 -27.87 -1.11 6.29
CA LYS A 153 -28.47 -2.44 6.10
C LYS A 153 -28.49 -2.86 4.63
N GLU A 154 -28.78 -1.92 3.73
CA GLU A 154 -28.71 -2.17 2.29
C GLU A 154 -27.27 -2.42 1.82
N SER A 155 -26.25 -1.96 2.56
CA SER A 155 -24.84 -1.97 2.12
C SER A 155 -24.01 -3.14 2.67
N ILE A 156 -24.61 -4.04 3.45
CA ILE A 156 -23.91 -5.17 4.07
C ILE A 156 -24.28 -6.53 3.48
N HIS A 157 -23.45 -7.54 3.75
CA HIS A 157 -23.73 -8.95 3.47
C HIS A 157 -23.23 -9.83 4.62
N PHE A 158 -24.07 -10.72 5.13
CA PHE A 158 -23.71 -11.59 6.26
C PHE A 158 -23.03 -12.88 5.80
N PHE A 159 -22.17 -13.42 6.66
CA PHE A 159 -21.55 -14.73 6.49
C PHE A 159 -21.64 -15.52 7.80
N ASP A 160 -21.95 -16.81 7.70
CA ASP A 160 -22.09 -17.70 8.87
C ASP A 160 -20.84 -17.73 9.76
N SER A 161 -19.65 -17.59 9.16
CA SER A 161 -18.37 -17.61 9.87
C SER A 161 -17.25 -16.91 9.10
N ASN A 162 -16.14 -16.64 9.79
CA ASN A 162 -14.92 -16.12 9.17
C ASN A 162 -14.34 -17.07 8.09
N ASP A 163 -14.50 -18.38 8.29
CA ASP A 163 -14.08 -19.38 7.32
C ASP A 163 -14.96 -19.36 6.07
N ALA A 164 -16.27 -19.25 6.23
CA ALA A 164 -17.23 -19.11 5.11
C ALA A 164 -16.94 -17.88 4.26
N LEU A 165 -16.65 -16.73 4.90
CA LEU A 165 -16.19 -15.53 4.20
C LEU A 165 -14.90 -15.79 3.41
N THR A 166 -13.94 -16.50 4.01
CA THR A 166 -12.66 -16.79 3.36
C THR A 166 -12.79 -17.75 2.19
N GLU A 167 -13.68 -18.74 2.28
CA GLU A 167 -14.02 -19.65 1.20
C GLU A 167 -14.74 -18.91 0.06
N TYR A 168 -15.68 -18.04 0.39
CA TYR A 168 -16.42 -17.22 -0.57
C TYR A 168 -15.50 -16.34 -1.43
N VAL A 169 -14.58 -15.60 -0.80
CA VAL A 169 -13.64 -14.72 -1.50
C VAL A 169 -12.67 -15.49 -2.42
N LYS A 170 -12.44 -16.79 -2.15
CA LYS A 170 -11.63 -17.68 -2.99
C LYS A 170 -12.42 -18.41 -4.08
N SER A 171 -13.76 -18.36 -4.01
CA SER A 171 -14.63 -19.10 -4.92
C SER A 171 -14.69 -18.45 -6.30
N GLU A 172 -15.05 -19.24 -7.31
CA GLU A 172 -15.26 -18.73 -8.69
C GLU A 172 -16.52 -17.84 -8.79
N ASN A 173 -17.42 -17.91 -7.81
CA ASN A 173 -18.66 -17.15 -7.78
C ASN A 173 -18.48 -15.74 -7.18
N TYR A 174 -17.29 -15.39 -6.69
CA TYR A 174 -17.02 -14.08 -6.10
C TYR A 174 -17.27 -12.95 -7.09
N GLY A 175 -18.23 -12.08 -6.80
CA GLY A 175 -18.57 -10.95 -7.66
C GLY A 175 -19.17 -11.34 -9.01
N ALA A 176 -19.75 -12.54 -9.15
CA ALA A 176 -20.22 -13.07 -10.43
C ALA A 176 -21.61 -12.54 -10.84
N ASN A 177 -22.48 -12.23 -9.87
CA ASN A 177 -23.85 -11.74 -10.11
C ASN A 177 -24.35 -10.91 -8.91
N VAL A 178 -25.57 -10.38 -9.00
CA VAL A 178 -26.16 -9.55 -7.93
C VAL A 178 -26.31 -10.31 -6.60
N ASP A 179 -26.58 -11.62 -6.65
CA ASP A 179 -26.69 -12.48 -5.46
C ASP A 179 -25.32 -12.80 -4.82
N ASN A 180 -24.23 -12.65 -5.57
CA ASN A 180 -22.86 -12.89 -5.13
C ASN A 180 -22.06 -11.59 -5.23
N PRO A 181 -22.14 -10.72 -4.19
CA PRO A 181 -21.62 -9.37 -4.25
C PRO A 181 -20.10 -9.34 -4.12
N ARG A 182 -19.49 -8.22 -4.48
CA ARG A 182 -18.07 -8.01 -4.19
C ARG A 182 -17.92 -7.52 -2.76
N ILE A 183 -16.94 -8.03 -2.04
CA ILE A 183 -16.67 -7.61 -0.67
C ILE A 183 -15.63 -6.49 -0.68
N PHE A 184 -16.04 -5.29 -0.26
CA PHE A 184 -15.14 -4.14 -0.13
C PHE A 184 -14.28 -4.24 1.12
N ALA A 185 -14.93 -4.53 2.24
CA ALA A 185 -14.36 -4.71 3.57
C ALA A 185 -15.15 -5.77 4.31
N ALA A 186 -14.54 -6.39 5.32
CA ALA A 186 -15.23 -7.27 6.25
C ALA A 186 -14.99 -6.84 7.69
N ILE A 187 -16.05 -6.85 8.49
CA ILE A 187 -16.03 -6.73 9.95
C ILE A 187 -16.24 -8.14 10.50
N VAL A 188 -15.18 -8.72 11.07
CA VAL A 188 -15.21 -10.05 11.65
C VAL A 188 -15.14 -9.92 13.16
N PHE A 189 -16.17 -10.36 13.87
CA PHE A 189 -16.16 -10.45 15.33
C PHE A 189 -15.65 -11.82 15.76
N ASP A 190 -14.40 -11.88 16.22
CA ASP A 190 -13.74 -13.12 16.65
C ASP A 190 -14.28 -13.57 18.01
N SER A 191 -14.61 -12.63 18.90
CA SER A 191 -15.28 -12.88 20.18
C SER A 191 -16.29 -11.77 20.48
N ALA A 192 -17.54 -12.13 20.74
CA ALA A 192 -18.60 -11.22 21.10
C ALA A 192 -19.56 -11.84 22.15
N PRO A 193 -20.24 -11.01 22.97
CA PRO A 193 -21.24 -11.48 23.92
C PRO A 193 -22.41 -12.18 23.22
N SER A 194 -23.05 -13.12 23.92
CA SER A 194 -24.17 -13.91 23.39
C SER A 194 -25.32 -13.99 24.38
N GLY A 195 -26.56 -14.15 23.89
CA GLY A 195 -27.74 -14.30 24.74
C GLY A 195 -28.01 -13.07 25.60
N ASP A 196 -28.18 -13.27 26.91
CA ASP A 196 -28.47 -12.21 27.87
C ASP A 196 -27.26 -11.31 28.19
N ASP A 197 -26.05 -11.72 27.81
CA ASP A 197 -24.84 -10.91 27.99
C ASP A 197 -24.72 -9.79 26.93
N ILE A 198 -25.54 -9.82 25.87
CA ILE A 198 -25.58 -8.75 24.87
C ILE A 198 -26.05 -7.44 25.52
N GLY A 199 -25.37 -6.34 25.22
CA GLY A 199 -25.62 -5.05 25.86
C GLY A 199 -25.07 -4.92 27.28
N THR A 200 -24.24 -5.86 27.74
CA THR A 200 -23.52 -5.77 29.03
C THR A 200 -22.01 -5.59 28.82
N PHE A 201 -21.27 -5.29 29.90
CA PHE A 201 -19.81 -5.16 29.85
C PHE A 201 -19.13 -6.50 29.61
N ALA A 202 -18.65 -6.68 28.38
CA ALA A 202 -17.90 -7.85 27.96
C ALA A 202 -16.78 -7.46 26.98
N SER A 203 -15.79 -8.33 26.86
CA SER A 203 -14.68 -8.17 25.92
C SER A 203 -15.16 -8.50 24.51
N ILE A 204 -14.87 -7.61 23.56
CA ILE A 204 -15.16 -7.80 22.14
C ILE A 204 -13.82 -7.81 21.41
N GLU A 205 -13.59 -8.87 20.64
CA GLU A 205 -12.45 -9.00 19.74
C GLU A 205 -12.98 -8.96 18.30
N TYR A 206 -12.39 -8.10 17.48
CA TYR A 206 -12.79 -7.95 16.09
C TYR A 206 -11.58 -7.70 15.19
N SER A 207 -11.74 -8.09 13.93
CA SER A 207 -10.78 -7.95 12.86
C SER A 207 -11.43 -7.24 11.67
N LEU A 208 -10.78 -6.19 11.16
CA LEU A 208 -11.16 -5.55 9.90
C LEU A 208 -10.33 -6.14 8.76
N ARG A 209 -11.00 -6.64 7.72
CA ARG A 209 -10.33 -7.25 6.56
C ARG A 209 -10.64 -6.43 5.31
N LEU A 210 -9.64 -5.77 4.76
CA LEU A 210 -9.74 -4.99 3.53
C LEU A 210 -8.70 -5.47 2.51
N ASN A 211 -8.90 -5.13 1.24
CA ASN A 211 -7.95 -5.49 0.19
C ASN A 211 -6.61 -4.76 0.39
N ALA A 212 -5.55 -5.50 0.72
CA ALA A 212 -4.21 -4.97 0.92
C ALA A 212 -3.24 -5.31 -0.23
N THR A 213 -3.78 -5.65 -1.42
CA THR A 213 -2.95 -6.01 -2.58
C THR A 213 -2.06 -4.82 -2.97
N GLN A 214 -0.75 -5.01 -2.90
CA GLN A 214 0.23 -4.01 -3.31
C GLN A 214 0.27 -3.88 -4.84
N GLY A 215 0.46 -2.67 -5.34
CA GLY A 215 0.64 -2.41 -6.77
C GLY A 215 1.93 -3.02 -7.32
N LYS A 216 2.07 -2.99 -8.65
CA LYS A 216 3.26 -3.53 -9.35
C LYS A 216 4.52 -2.68 -9.13
N ALA A 217 4.38 -1.44 -8.66
CA ALA A 217 5.48 -0.52 -8.41
C ALA A 217 6.15 -0.81 -7.05
N PRO A 218 7.50 -0.78 -6.96
CA PRO A 218 8.20 -0.89 -5.68
C PRO A 218 7.76 0.23 -4.73
N GLY A 219 7.36 -0.13 -3.50
CA GLY A 219 6.90 0.84 -2.50
C GLY A 219 5.43 1.25 -2.60
N SER A 220 4.64 0.69 -3.53
CA SER A 220 3.20 0.94 -3.61
C SER A 220 2.49 0.46 -2.34
N VAL A 221 1.88 1.40 -1.63
CA VAL A 221 0.91 1.10 -0.58
C VAL A 221 -0.31 0.50 -1.28
N GLY A 222 -0.74 -0.69 -0.84
CA GLY A 222 -2.01 -1.25 -1.29
C GLY A 222 -3.18 -0.35 -0.89
N ARG A 223 -4.42 -0.73 -1.23
CA ARG A 223 -5.60 0.08 -0.85
C ARG A 223 -5.67 0.31 0.67
N VAL A 224 -5.22 -0.65 1.47
CA VAL A 224 -4.92 -0.45 2.90
C VAL A 224 -3.52 -0.93 3.26
N PRO A 225 -2.89 -0.36 4.30
CA PRO A 225 -1.66 -0.89 4.87
C PRO A 225 -1.85 -2.33 5.38
N THR A 226 -0.83 -3.19 5.25
CA THR A 226 -0.86 -4.55 5.82
C THR A 226 -0.49 -4.53 7.29
N THR A 227 -1.13 -5.38 8.08
CA THR A 227 -0.85 -5.57 9.53
C THR A 227 0.05 -6.79 9.79
N ASP A 228 0.68 -7.34 8.76
CA ASP A 228 1.34 -8.64 8.78
C ASP A 228 2.69 -8.65 9.50
N GLY A 229 2.79 -8.09 10.71
CA GLY A 229 3.88 -8.25 11.69
C GLY A 229 5.28 -7.77 11.26
N SER A 230 5.50 -7.63 9.96
CA SER A 230 6.45 -6.72 9.35
C SER A 230 5.90 -5.34 9.62
N LEU A 231 6.14 -4.83 10.83
CA LEU A 231 6.35 -3.41 11.01
C LEU A 231 7.23 -3.00 9.84
N VAL A 232 6.64 -2.48 8.76
CA VAL A 232 7.39 -1.96 7.61
C VAL A 232 8.37 -1.03 8.27
N ASP A 233 9.65 -1.39 8.16
CA ASP A 233 10.76 -0.81 8.90
C ASP A 233 10.46 0.68 9.09
N VAL A 234 10.16 1.12 10.31
CA VAL A 234 10.32 2.53 10.64
C VAL A 234 11.80 2.73 10.37
N GLU A 235 12.12 3.20 9.16
CA GLU A 235 13.51 3.33 8.78
C GLU A 235 14.04 4.32 9.81
N LEU A 236 14.92 3.87 10.70
CA LEU A 236 15.51 4.72 11.75
C LEU A 236 16.23 5.94 11.17
N PHE A 237 16.43 5.94 9.84
CA PHE A 237 17.04 6.98 9.04
C PHE A 237 16.07 7.58 8.00
N GLN A 238 14.76 7.36 8.14
CA GLN A 238 13.77 8.07 7.34
C GLN A 238 13.88 9.55 7.65
N LYS A 239 14.22 10.35 6.64
CA LYS A 239 14.32 11.81 6.76
C LYS A 239 13.13 12.52 6.13
N ASP A 240 12.57 11.91 5.09
CA ASP A 240 11.45 12.45 4.32
C ASP A 240 10.08 12.03 4.91
N ILE A 241 9.07 12.87 4.71
CA ILE A 241 7.69 12.60 5.13
C ILE A 241 7.07 11.64 4.11
N VAL A 242 6.89 10.38 4.50
CA VAL A 242 6.16 9.41 3.67
C VAL A 242 4.68 9.53 3.96
N THR A 243 3.92 9.97 2.96
CA THR A 243 2.50 10.28 3.13
C THR A 243 1.55 9.12 2.87
N ASP A 244 1.96 8.19 2.01
CA ASP A 244 1.05 7.21 1.39
C ASP A 244 0.32 6.29 2.40
N TYR A 245 1.02 5.78 3.41
CA TYR A 245 0.45 4.80 4.35
C TYR A 245 -0.65 5.39 5.23
N TYR A 246 -0.38 6.54 5.86
CA TYR A 246 -1.39 7.20 6.69
C TYR A 246 -2.54 7.74 5.84
N SER A 247 -2.23 8.16 4.60
CA SER A 247 -3.23 8.68 3.69
C SER A 247 -4.22 7.61 3.26
N ALA A 248 -3.69 6.46 2.84
CA ALA A 248 -4.50 5.30 2.52
C ALA A 248 -5.32 4.86 3.74
N TYR A 249 -4.72 4.77 4.93
CA TYR A 249 -5.43 4.38 6.16
C TYR A 249 -6.63 5.29 6.49
N THR A 250 -6.46 6.61 6.32
CA THR A 250 -7.43 7.62 6.75
C THR A 250 -8.62 7.72 5.79
N VAL A 251 -8.37 7.70 4.47
CA VAL A 251 -9.40 8.04 3.47
C VAL A 251 -10.07 6.81 2.85
N THR A 252 -9.40 5.66 2.79
CA THR A 252 -9.92 4.48 2.05
C THR A 252 -10.99 3.66 2.78
N GLY A 253 -11.41 4.09 3.97
CA GLY A 253 -12.50 3.51 4.75
C GLY A 253 -12.06 2.59 5.89
N PHE A 254 -10.77 2.25 6.03
CA PHE A 254 -10.30 1.44 7.16
C PHE A 254 -10.55 2.16 8.50
N MET A 255 -10.08 3.41 8.61
CA MET A 255 -10.31 4.23 9.80
C MET A 255 -11.80 4.43 10.08
N THR A 256 -12.60 4.68 9.03
CA THR A 256 -14.06 4.83 9.12
C THR A 256 -14.75 3.62 9.76
N LEU A 257 -14.41 2.41 9.33
CA LEU A 257 -14.98 1.18 9.88
C LEU A 257 -14.49 0.91 11.31
N GLN A 258 -13.24 1.26 11.61
CA GLN A 258 -12.72 1.18 12.97
C GLN A 258 -13.45 2.14 13.91
N THR A 259 -13.65 3.38 13.48
CA THR A 259 -14.43 4.38 14.20
C THR A 259 -15.87 3.93 14.38
N LEU A 260 -16.49 3.33 13.36
CA LEU A 260 -17.85 2.77 13.41
C LEU A 260 -18.00 1.74 14.54
N VAL A 261 -17.12 0.73 14.56
CA VAL A 261 -17.12 -0.31 15.61
C VAL A 261 -16.80 0.32 16.97
N THR A 262 -15.88 1.28 17.02
CA THR A 262 -15.55 1.98 18.27
C THR A 262 -16.75 2.75 18.81
N ARG A 263 -17.49 3.49 17.97
CA ARG A 263 -18.72 4.21 18.36
C ARG A 263 -19.79 3.28 18.90
N PHE A 264 -19.94 2.11 18.29
CA PHE A 264 -20.86 1.09 18.77
C PHE A 264 -20.50 0.58 20.16
N VAL A 265 -19.24 0.16 20.33
CA VAL A 265 -18.76 -0.44 21.57
C VAL A 265 -18.75 0.57 22.72
N THR A 266 -18.40 1.84 22.45
CA THR A 266 -18.42 2.91 23.45
C THR A 266 -19.85 3.26 23.87
N CYS A 267 -20.76 3.41 22.90
CA CYS A 267 -22.17 3.72 23.13
C CYS A 267 -22.87 2.63 23.95
N MET A 268 -22.60 1.37 23.63
CA MET A 268 -23.29 0.21 24.17
C MET A 268 -24.82 0.42 24.15
N PRO A 269 -25.47 0.29 22.97
CA PRO A 269 -26.91 0.51 22.84
C PRO A 269 -27.72 -0.36 23.80
N GLU A 270 -28.91 0.10 24.19
CA GLU A 270 -29.83 -0.70 25.00
C GLU A 270 -30.22 -1.98 24.26
N TRP A 271 -30.15 -3.10 24.98
CA TRP A 271 -30.53 -4.42 24.47
C TRP A 271 -31.74 -4.96 25.23
N ASN A 272 -32.74 -5.43 24.49
CA ASN A 272 -33.87 -6.17 25.04
C ASN A 272 -33.73 -7.65 24.66
N SER A 273 -33.33 -8.49 25.62
CA SER A 273 -33.11 -9.91 25.37
C SER A 273 -34.40 -10.70 25.09
N ALA A 274 -35.56 -10.22 25.55
CA ALA A 274 -36.84 -10.91 25.33
C ALA A 274 -37.31 -10.85 23.87
N ASN A 275 -37.06 -9.72 23.19
CA ASN A 275 -37.46 -9.50 21.79
C ASN A 275 -36.27 -9.54 20.82
N GLN A 276 -35.05 -9.76 21.33
CA GLN A 276 -33.80 -9.66 20.57
C GLN A 276 -33.72 -8.38 19.75
N SER A 277 -33.98 -7.23 20.39
CA SER A 277 -34.03 -5.93 19.72
C SER A 277 -33.27 -4.84 20.48
N THR A 278 -32.86 -3.81 19.75
CA THR A 278 -32.16 -2.63 20.26
C THR A 278 -32.97 -1.36 19.98
N THR A 279 -32.85 -0.36 20.85
CA THR A 279 -33.44 0.98 20.63
C THR A 279 -32.48 1.93 19.93
N GLY A 280 -31.20 1.56 19.79
CA GLY A 280 -30.15 2.41 19.23
C GLY A 280 -29.72 3.56 20.15
N ILE A 281 -30.32 3.68 21.33
CA ILE A 281 -29.99 4.67 22.35
C ILE A 281 -28.84 4.13 23.21
N CYS A 282 -27.82 4.95 23.43
CA CYS A 282 -26.68 4.58 24.26
C CYS A 282 -27.07 4.45 25.72
N GLN A 283 -26.70 3.34 26.36
CA GLN A 283 -26.91 3.17 27.81
C GLN A 283 -26.07 4.16 28.63
N ARG A 284 -24.96 4.64 28.07
CA ARG A 284 -24.06 5.60 28.70
C ARG A 284 -24.29 7.00 28.13
N PRO A 285 -24.89 7.94 28.89
CA PRO A 285 -25.12 9.29 28.37
C PRO A 285 -23.82 10.06 28.10
N GLN A 286 -22.69 9.67 28.70
CA GLN A 286 -21.38 10.32 28.51
C GLN A 286 -20.77 10.05 27.13
N THR A 287 -21.25 9.06 26.38
CA THR A 287 -20.71 8.70 25.06
C THR A 287 -21.41 9.44 23.93
N THR A 288 -22.51 10.14 24.23
CA THR A 288 -23.26 10.96 23.28
C THR A 288 -23.06 12.43 23.61
N ALA A 289 -22.59 13.21 22.65
CA ALA A 289 -22.43 14.65 22.83
C ALA A 289 -23.80 15.34 22.97
N ILE A 290 -23.85 16.35 23.83
CA ILE A 290 -25.04 17.18 24.01
C ILE A 290 -25.24 18.01 22.75
N ALA A 291 -26.45 17.98 22.19
CA ALA A 291 -26.80 18.77 21.01
C ALA A 291 -26.63 20.27 21.29
N SER A 292 -25.81 20.94 20.49
CA SER A 292 -25.67 22.40 20.49
C SER A 292 -25.45 22.91 19.07
N PRO A 293 -25.95 24.09 18.71
CA PRO A 293 -25.80 24.63 17.36
C PRO A 293 -24.33 24.75 16.91
N GLU A 294 -23.43 25.12 17.82
CA GLU A 294 -22.00 25.27 17.52
C GLU A 294 -21.32 23.92 17.26
N LEU A 295 -21.65 22.91 18.06
CA LEU A 295 -21.13 21.56 17.88
C LEU A 295 -21.69 20.94 16.60
N ASP A 296 -22.99 21.05 16.38
CA ASP A 296 -23.67 20.47 15.22
C ASP A 296 -23.15 21.07 13.91
N ASN A 297 -22.92 22.39 13.85
CA ASN A 297 -22.28 23.01 12.70
C ASN A 297 -20.85 22.50 12.48
N THR A 298 -20.10 22.24 13.56
CA THR A 298 -18.75 21.67 13.48
C THR A 298 -18.77 20.24 12.95
N LEU A 299 -19.69 19.40 13.45
CA LEU A 299 -19.86 18.01 13.01
C LEU A 299 -20.34 17.92 11.56
N LEU A 300 -21.27 18.78 11.16
CA LEU A 300 -21.71 18.86 9.77
C LEU A 300 -20.60 19.40 8.84
N GLY A 301 -19.66 20.19 9.37
CA GLY A 301 -18.49 20.65 8.63
C GLY A 301 -17.62 19.52 8.09
N VAL A 302 -17.61 18.35 8.75
CA VAL A 302 -16.81 17.17 8.35
C VAL A 302 -17.16 16.66 6.97
N PHE A 303 -18.42 16.79 6.54
CA PHE A 303 -18.84 16.39 5.20
C PHE A 303 -18.14 17.21 4.10
N ASN A 304 -17.79 18.48 4.35
CA ASN A 304 -17.09 19.30 3.37
C ASN A 304 -15.65 18.83 3.15
N GLU A 305 -15.03 18.24 4.17
CA GLU A 305 -13.64 17.77 4.15
C GLU A 305 -13.53 16.30 3.71
N ASP A 306 -14.65 15.61 3.49
CA ASP A 306 -14.70 14.21 3.09
C ASP A 306 -14.43 14.04 1.59
N GLY A 307 -13.24 13.51 1.28
CA GLY A 307 -12.82 13.24 -0.09
C GLY A 307 -13.72 12.23 -0.85
N LEU A 308 -14.34 11.26 -0.18
CA LEU A 308 -15.21 10.28 -0.83
C LEU A 308 -16.55 10.90 -1.26
N ILE A 309 -17.07 11.85 -0.49
CA ILE A 309 -18.28 12.60 -0.86
C ILE A 309 -17.97 13.55 -2.02
N GLN A 310 -16.84 14.26 -1.96
CA GLN A 310 -16.40 15.10 -3.07
C GLN A 310 -16.24 14.28 -4.36
N GLU A 311 -15.68 13.07 -4.27
CA GLU A 311 -15.57 12.15 -5.41
C GLU A 311 -16.95 11.75 -5.93
N ALA A 312 -17.89 11.37 -5.06
CA ALA A 312 -19.25 11.02 -5.46
C ALA A 312 -19.99 12.19 -6.14
N LEU A 313 -19.75 13.42 -5.67
CA LEU A 313 -20.34 14.63 -6.25
C LEU A 313 -19.66 15.05 -7.56
N SER A 314 -18.41 14.66 -7.82
CA SER A 314 -17.71 15.00 -9.07
C SER A 314 -18.45 14.50 -10.32
N SER A 315 -19.22 13.41 -10.20
CA SER A 315 -20.09 12.89 -11.28
C SER A 315 -21.40 13.67 -11.47
N LEU A 316 -21.79 14.52 -10.52
CA LEU A 316 -23.02 15.32 -10.55
C LEU A 316 -22.65 16.78 -10.79
N SER A 317 -22.85 17.25 -12.02
CA SER A 317 -22.38 18.56 -12.46
C SER A 317 -22.98 19.72 -11.64
N GLY A 318 -22.13 20.51 -10.98
CA GLY A 318 -22.50 21.81 -10.40
C GLY A 318 -22.94 21.79 -8.94
N LEU A 319 -22.92 20.63 -8.26
CA LEU A 319 -23.24 20.51 -6.85
C LEU A 319 -21.98 20.62 -5.97
N ASN A 320 -22.09 21.37 -4.87
CA ASN A 320 -21.06 21.48 -3.83
C ASN A 320 -21.64 21.00 -2.50
N VAL A 321 -20.86 20.28 -1.69
CA VAL A 321 -21.27 19.78 -0.36
C VAL A 321 -21.88 20.90 0.49
N SER A 322 -21.25 22.07 0.50
CA SER A 322 -21.72 23.23 1.26
C SER A 322 -23.12 23.68 0.86
N SER A 323 -23.44 23.66 -0.45
CA SER A 323 -24.78 23.99 -0.95
C SER A 323 -25.83 22.95 -0.60
N ILE A 324 -25.46 21.66 -0.66
CA ILE A 324 -26.33 20.54 -0.27
C ILE A 324 -26.66 20.67 1.22
N LEU A 325 -25.64 20.81 2.05
CA LEU A 325 -25.77 20.91 3.50
C LEU A 325 -26.63 22.11 3.94
N ALA A 326 -26.53 23.23 3.23
CA ALA A 326 -27.37 24.40 3.46
C ALA A 326 -28.85 24.14 3.11
N GLY A 327 -29.12 23.37 2.07
CA GLY A 327 -30.47 23.02 1.58
C GLY A 327 -31.18 21.90 2.35
N LEU A 328 -30.49 21.17 3.22
CA LEU A 328 -31.08 20.05 3.97
C LEU A 328 -32.17 20.50 4.96
N SER A 329 -33.22 19.69 5.06
CA SER A 329 -34.25 19.82 6.09
C SER A 329 -33.68 19.58 7.50
N ASN A 330 -34.33 20.11 8.54
CA ASN A 330 -33.89 19.91 9.92
C ASN A 330 -33.92 18.43 10.35
N SER A 331 -34.89 17.65 9.84
CA SER A 331 -34.93 16.20 10.11
C SER A 331 -33.77 15.47 9.46
N THR A 332 -33.42 15.81 8.23
CA THR A 332 -32.27 15.20 7.53
C THR A 332 -30.96 15.51 8.24
N LYS A 333 -30.78 16.76 8.67
CA LYS A 333 -29.60 17.17 9.46
C LYS A 333 -29.49 16.37 10.75
N GLU A 334 -30.60 16.18 11.47
CA GLU A 334 -30.60 15.41 12.71
C GLU A 334 -30.24 13.93 12.48
N THR A 335 -30.71 13.33 11.38
CA THR A 335 -30.31 11.97 10.99
C THR A 335 -28.80 11.87 10.76
N LEU A 336 -28.19 12.83 10.06
CA LEU A 336 -26.74 12.85 9.81
C LEU A 336 -25.94 13.14 11.10
N LEU A 337 -26.48 13.94 12.02
CA LEU A 337 -25.84 14.30 13.28
C LEU A 337 -25.86 13.19 14.32
N THR A 338 -26.89 12.34 14.33
CA THR A 338 -27.08 11.26 15.31
C THR A 338 -25.84 10.37 15.47
N PRO A 339 -25.23 9.82 14.41
CA PRO A 339 -23.99 9.05 14.53
C PRO A 339 -22.76 9.91 14.87
N LEU A 340 -22.72 11.17 14.43
CA LEU A 340 -21.55 12.06 14.63
C LEU A 340 -21.42 12.56 16.07
N ARG A 341 -22.53 12.59 16.83
CA ARG A 341 -22.51 12.92 18.26
C ARG A 341 -21.97 11.77 19.12
N GLN A 342 -21.88 10.54 18.59
CA GLN A 342 -21.37 9.38 19.33
C GLN A 342 -19.84 9.39 19.39
N ALA A 343 -19.29 9.07 20.55
CA ALA A 343 -17.85 9.04 20.78
C ALA A 343 -17.17 7.82 20.13
N PRO A 344 -16.03 7.96 19.43
CA PRO A 344 -15.28 9.20 19.22
C PRO A 344 -15.95 10.12 18.19
N GLN A 345 -16.14 11.38 18.58
CA GLN A 345 -16.63 12.42 17.68
C GLN A 345 -15.49 12.90 16.76
N PRO A 346 -15.78 13.22 15.49
CA PRO A 346 -14.79 13.75 14.56
C PRO A 346 -14.56 15.25 14.82
N MET A 347 -14.03 15.59 16.00
CA MET A 347 -13.59 16.96 16.29
C MET A 347 -12.46 17.31 15.32
N LEU A 348 -12.52 18.50 14.69
CA LEU A 348 -11.62 18.89 13.60
C LEU A 348 -11.59 17.87 12.43
N GLY A 349 -12.73 17.23 12.12
CA GLY A 349 -12.85 16.28 11.01
C GLY A 349 -12.04 14.99 11.19
N ALA A 350 -11.70 14.63 12.43
CA ALA A 350 -10.84 13.48 12.74
C ALA A 350 -9.54 13.50 11.91
N THR A 351 -8.89 14.66 11.89
CA THR A 351 -7.66 14.89 11.13
C THR A 351 -6.52 13.96 11.56
N VAL A 352 -5.89 13.33 10.58
CA VAL A 352 -4.67 12.56 10.73
C VAL A 352 -3.57 13.28 9.97
N ALA A 353 -2.45 13.51 10.64
CA ALA A 353 -1.30 14.20 10.08
C ALA A 353 0.00 13.45 10.43
N PRO A 354 1.00 13.47 9.53
CA PRO A 354 2.31 12.97 9.86
C PRO A 354 3.00 13.88 10.87
N PHE A 355 3.91 13.30 11.64
CA PHE A 355 4.83 14.08 12.45
C PHE A 355 5.74 14.93 11.55
N PRO A 356 6.10 16.16 12.00
CA PRO A 356 7.05 16.98 11.28
C PRO A 356 8.43 16.33 11.27
N VAL A 357 9.22 16.61 10.24
CA VAL A 357 10.60 16.13 10.11
C VAL A 357 11.60 17.20 10.52
N ASP A 358 12.78 16.75 10.96
CA ASP A 358 13.93 17.63 11.14
C ASP A 358 14.47 18.09 9.77
N ASN A 359 15.34 19.10 9.78
CA ASN A 359 16.00 19.50 8.54
C ASN A 359 16.88 18.36 8.02
N TYR A 360 16.89 18.19 6.69
CA TYR A 360 17.75 17.21 6.05
C TYR A 360 18.25 17.68 4.70
N THR A 361 19.37 17.12 4.27
CA THR A 361 19.89 17.32 2.92
C THR A 361 19.43 16.17 2.04
N SER A 362 18.73 16.47 0.95
CA SER A 362 18.40 15.50 -0.07
C SER A 362 19.39 15.56 -1.23
N SER A 363 19.83 14.39 -1.68
CA SER A 363 20.74 14.20 -2.79
C SER A 363 20.06 13.34 -3.87
N PRO A 364 19.27 13.92 -4.79
CA PRO A 364 18.46 13.15 -5.74
C PRO A 364 19.30 12.31 -6.71
N PHE A 365 20.58 12.63 -6.86
CA PHE A 365 21.55 11.78 -7.55
C PHE A 365 21.58 10.35 -7.00
N TYR A 366 21.68 10.17 -5.68
CA TYR A 366 21.88 8.84 -5.09
C TYR A 366 20.63 7.99 -5.17
N ALA A 367 19.44 8.58 -5.05
CA ALA A 367 18.17 7.87 -5.21
C ALA A 367 18.03 7.30 -6.64
N ASN A 368 18.32 8.12 -7.66
CA ASN A 368 18.25 7.71 -9.05
C ASN A 368 19.36 6.71 -9.41
N VAL A 369 20.59 6.95 -8.94
CA VAL A 369 21.73 6.09 -9.23
C VAL A 369 21.63 4.76 -8.51
N ALA A 370 21.04 4.66 -7.32
CA ALA A 370 20.95 3.40 -6.56
C ALA A 370 20.37 2.24 -7.38
N THR A 371 19.37 2.50 -8.24
CA THR A 371 18.74 1.48 -9.10
C THR A 371 19.66 0.98 -10.21
N VAL A 372 20.56 1.83 -10.73
CA VAL A 372 21.44 1.55 -11.87
C VAL A 372 22.89 1.27 -11.44
N PHE A 373 23.25 1.62 -10.21
CA PHE A 373 24.61 1.54 -9.69
C PHE A 373 25.14 0.10 -9.75
N SER A 374 24.32 -0.86 -9.32
CA SER A 374 24.66 -2.28 -9.30
C SER A 374 24.98 -2.83 -10.69
N ILE A 375 24.18 -2.47 -11.71
CA ILE A 375 24.38 -2.99 -13.07
C ILE A 375 25.62 -2.36 -13.74
N VAL A 376 25.86 -1.07 -13.52
CA VAL A 376 27.05 -0.38 -14.03
C VAL A 376 28.33 -0.93 -13.39
N PHE A 377 28.29 -1.17 -12.07
CA PHE A 377 29.40 -1.74 -11.33
C PHE A 377 29.81 -3.11 -11.88
N ILE A 378 28.83 -3.98 -12.16
CA ILE A 378 29.08 -5.31 -12.71
C ILE A 378 29.59 -5.24 -14.14
N MET A 379 29.12 -4.28 -14.93
CA MET A 379 29.64 -4.08 -16.28
C MET A 379 31.12 -3.72 -16.29
N ALA A 380 31.56 -2.89 -15.35
CA ALA A 380 32.97 -2.53 -15.21
C ALA A 380 33.84 -3.75 -14.87
N TYR A 381 33.39 -4.63 -13.97
CA TYR A 381 34.14 -5.83 -13.60
C TYR A 381 34.04 -6.97 -14.62
N LEU A 382 33.03 -6.95 -15.50
CA LEU A 382 32.92 -7.90 -16.60
C LEU A 382 34.08 -7.80 -17.59
N PHE A 383 34.52 -6.58 -17.87
CA PHE A 383 35.73 -6.39 -18.68
C PHE A 383 36.97 -6.97 -17.98
N THR A 384 37.06 -6.79 -16.66
CA THR A 384 38.18 -7.29 -15.85
C THR A 384 38.25 -8.81 -15.86
N ILE A 385 37.14 -9.51 -15.56
CA ILE A 385 37.10 -10.98 -15.56
C ILE A 385 37.40 -11.56 -16.95
N SER A 386 36.91 -10.91 -18.01
CA SER A 386 37.17 -11.29 -19.40
C SER A 386 38.66 -11.31 -19.72
N ARG A 387 39.37 -10.23 -19.41
CA ARG A 387 40.81 -10.11 -19.72
C ARG A 387 41.63 -11.13 -18.94
N ILE A 388 41.30 -11.37 -17.67
CA ILE A 388 41.96 -12.39 -16.84
C ILE A 388 41.74 -13.78 -17.44
N LEU A 389 40.49 -14.12 -17.82
CA LEU A 389 40.17 -15.41 -18.42
C LEU A 389 40.86 -15.65 -19.76
N VAL A 390 40.90 -14.65 -20.64
CA VAL A 390 41.59 -14.78 -21.94
C VAL A 390 43.06 -15.13 -21.71
N VAL A 391 43.76 -14.41 -20.82
CA VAL A 391 45.19 -14.66 -20.58
C VAL A 391 45.42 -16.05 -19.97
N LEU A 392 44.65 -16.41 -18.93
CA LEU A 392 44.81 -17.70 -18.24
C LEU A 392 44.49 -18.89 -19.14
N ILE A 393 43.47 -18.80 -20.00
CA ILE A 393 43.07 -19.89 -20.90
C ILE A 393 43.96 -19.91 -22.14
N GLN A 394 44.38 -18.75 -22.66
CA GLN A 394 45.30 -18.69 -23.81
C GLN A 394 46.67 -19.27 -23.46
N GLU A 395 47.15 -19.06 -22.22
CA GLU A 395 48.35 -19.73 -21.71
C GLU A 395 48.23 -21.27 -21.79
N LYS A 396 47.06 -21.81 -21.44
CA LYS A 396 46.77 -23.25 -21.55
C LYS A 396 46.63 -23.70 -22.99
N GLU A 397 45.93 -22.93 -23.81
CA GLU A 397 45.67 -23.23 -25.23
C GLU A 397 46.97 -23.30 -26.04
N LEU A 398 47.89 -22.37 -25.80
CA LEU A 398 49.22 -22.33 -26.44
C LEU A 398 50.23 -23.29 -25.81
N ARG A 399 49.82 -24.04 -24.78
CA ARG A 399 50.68 -24.95 -23.98
C ARG A 399 51.91 -24.26 -23.37
N LEU A 400 51.85 -22.94 -23.16
CA LEU A 400 52.93 -22.18 -22.52
C LEU A 400 53.17 -22.64 -21.09
N ARG A 401 52.11 -23.09 -20.40
CA ARG A 401 52.21 -23.69 -19.07
C ARG A 401 53.07 -24.96 -19.07
N GLU A 402 52.90 -25.85 -20.05
CA GLU A 402 53.68 -27.08 -20.17
C GLU A 402 55.12 -26.80 -20.60
N PHE A 403 55.32 -25.80 -21.46
CA PHE A 403 56.65 -25.32 -21.81
C PHE A 403 57.44 -24.82 -20.58
N MET A 404 56.79 -24.06 -19.69
CA MET A 404 57.43 -23.62 -18.43
C MET A 404 57.73 -24.78 -17.47
N LYS A 405 56.90 -25.83 -17.44
CA LYS A 405 57.18 -27.05 -16.66
C LYS A 405 58.43 -27.77 -17.17
N ILE A 406 58.63 -27.83 -18.50
CA ILE A 406 59.85 -28.42 -19.10
C ILE A 406 61.10 -27.62 -18.73
N LEU A 407 60.99 -26.29 -18.59
CA LEU A 407 62.07 -25.41 -18.12
C LEU A 407 62.37 -25.54 -16.61
N GLY A 408 61.67 -26.42 -15.89
CA GLY A 408 61.91 -26.71 -14.47
C GLY A 408 61.07 -25.89 -13.49
N VAL A 409 60.05 -25.16 -13.94
CA VAL A 409 59.16 -24.37 -13.06
C VAL A 409 58.05 -25.27 -12.50
N THR A 410 57.85 -25.24 -11.17
CA THR A 410 56.76 -26.02 -10.54
C THR A 410 55.39 -25.40 -10.79
N GLU A 411 54.36 -26.24 -10.91
CA GLU A 411 52.98 -25.81 -11.22
C GLU A 411 52.39 -24.87 -10.16
N LYS A 412 52.73 -25.08 -8.89
CA LYS A 412 52.30 -24.20 -7.78
C LYS A 412 52.87 -22.79 -7.96
N THR A 413 54.13 -22.69 -8.37
CA THR A 413 54.79 -21.40 -8.63
C THR A 413 54.11 -20.66 -9.77
N ILE A 414 53.75 -21.35 -10.87
CA ILE A 414 53.08 -20.72 -12.02
C ILE A 414 51.74 -20.11 -11.60
N THR A 415 50.89 -20.88 -10.91
CA THR A 415 49.58 -20.40 -10.44
C THR A 415 49.72 -19.26 -9.43
N LEU A 416 50.66 -19.37 -8.49
CA LEU A 416 50.90 -18.34 -7.47
C LEU A 416 51.39 -17.02 -8.10
N THR A 417 52.30 -17.07 -9.08
CA THR A 417 52.79 -15.89 -9.78
C THR A 417 51.67 -15.15 -10.48
N TRP A 418 50.79 -15.85 -11.20
CA TRP A 418 49.63 -15.23 -11.83
C TRP A 418 48.65 -14.63 -10.82
N TYR A 419 48.40 -15.34 -9.72
CA TYR A 419 47.53 -14.86 -8.65
C TYR A 419 48.07 -13.55 -8.04
N ILE A 420 49.36 -13.52 -7.68
CA ILE A 420 50.01 -12.31 -7.14
C ILE A 420 50.00 -11.18 -8.16
N THR A 421 50.31 -11.46 -9.42
CA THR A 421 50.34 -10.44 -10.49
C THR A 421 49.00 -9.75 -10.63
N TYR A 422 47.91 -10.52 -10.72
CA TYR A 422 46.57 -9.94 -10.81
C TYR A 422 46.10 -9.31 -9.49
N ALA A 423 46.48 -9.86 -8.33
CA ALA A 423 46.18 -9.24 -7.04
C ALA A 423 46.81 -7.84 -6.92
N VAL A 424 48.05 -7.65 -7.39
CA VAL A 424 48.71 -6.32 -7.42
C VAL A 424 48.01 -5.38 -8.39
N ILE A 425 47.63 -5.84 -9.58
CA ILE A 425 46.88 -5.03 -10.55
C ILE A 425 45.53 -4.59 -9.96
N LEU A 426 44.80 -5.50 -9.32
CA LEU A 426 43.52 -5.21 -8.67
C LEU A 426 43.69 -4.31 -7.44
N PHE A 427 44.80 -4.43 -6.71
CA PHE A 427 45.13 -3.52 -5.60
C PHE A 427 45.29 -2.09 -6.10
N VAL A 428 46.11 -1.87 -7.15
CA VAL A 428 46.28 -0.54 -7.74
C VAL A 428 44.95 -0.01 -8.29
N GLY A 429 44.18 -0.88 -8.96
CA GLY A 429 42.84 -0.54 -9.45
C GLY A 429 41.89 -0.11 -8.33
N ALA A 430 41.86 -0.83 -7.21
CA ALA A 430 41.03 -0.52 -6.05
C ALA A 430 41.43 0.80 -5.37
N VAL A 431 42.74 1.12 -5.31
CA VAL A 431 43.21 2.43 -4.81
C VAL A 431 42.70 3.56 -5.70
N VAL A 432 42.84 3.43 -7.03
CA VAL A 432 42.36 4.43 -7.98
C VAL A 432 40.84 4.59 -7.90
N GLN A 433 40.09 3.49 -7.80
CA GLN A 433 38.63 3.51 -7.64
C GLN A 433 38.20 4.13 -6.30
N ALA A 434 38.94 3.89 -5.21
CA ALA A 434 38.64 4.51 -3.91
C ALA A 434 38.86 6.02 -3.93
N ILE A 435 39.95 6.49 -4.56
CA ILE A 435 40.22 7.93 -4.72
C ILE A 435 39.16 8.57 -5.63
N ALA A 436 38.84 7.94 -6.75
CA ALA A 436 37.80 8.41 -7.67
C ALA A 436 36.41 8.44 -7.00
N GLY A 437 36.11 7.44 -6.16
CA GLY A 437 34.89 7.37 -5.37
C GLY A 437 34.78 8.51 -4.37
N LEU A 438 35.86 8.86 -3.67
CA LEU A 438 35.88 9.98 -2.72
C LEU A 438 35.62 11.33 -3.41
N ALA A 439 36.15 11.51 -4.63
CA ALA A 439 36.05 12.78 -5.35
C ALA A 439 34.65 13.09 -5.92
N GLY A 440 33.77 12.09 -6.10
CA GLY A 440 32.52 12.30 -6.81
C GLY A 440 31.29 11.48 -6.38
N LEU A 441 31.45 10.38 -5.63
CA LEU A 441 30.34 9.50 -5.27
C LEU A 441 30.15 9.26 -3.78
N PHE A 442 31.21 9.32 -2.98
CA PHE A 442 31.14 9.00 -1.55
C PHE A 442 31.91 10.02 -0.73
N PRO A 443 31.51 11.31 -0.75
CA PRO A 443 32.24 12.38 -0.07
C PRO A 443 32.33 12.16 1.44
N ASN A 444 31.31 11.53 2.03
CA ASN A 444 31.19 11.30 3.48
C ASN A 444 31.69 9.93 3.93
N SER A 445 32.19 9.08 3.02
CA SER A 445 32.67 7.73 3.36
C SER A 445 34.16 7.69 3.64
N SER A 446 34.57 6.85 4.60
CA SER A 446 35.99 6.64 4.87
C SER A 446 36.68 5.94 3.69
N LEU A 447 37.80 6.50 3.22
CA LEU A 447 38.56 5.98 2.08
C LEU A 447 39.00 4.52 2.27
N ILE A 448 39.28 4.11 3.52
CA ILE A 448 39.70 2.75 3.86
C ILE A 448 38.59 1.73 3.59
N VAL A 449 37.35 2.04 3.99
CA VAL A 449 36.20 1.14 3.77
C VAL A 449 35.90 0.99 2.29
N THR A 450 35.90 2.11 1.55
CA THR A 450 35.70 2.10 0.09
C THR A 450 36.79 1.30 -0.63
N PHE A 451 38.04 1.46 -0.22
CA PHE A 451 39.17 0.67 -0.73
C PHE A 451 39.00 -0.83 -0.46
N LEU A 452 38.70 -1.21 0.79
CA LEU A 452 38.50 -2.61 1.17
C LEU A 452 37.36 -3.25 0.39
N PHE A 453 36.27 -2.51 0.16
CA PHE A 453 35.15 -2.98 -0.65
C PHE A 453 35.57 -3.35 -2.07
N PHE A 454 36.18 -2.43 -2.82
CA PHE A 454 36.61 -2.69 -4.20
C PHE A 454 37.70 -3.78 -4.29
N PHE A 455 38.61 -3.81 -3.32
CA PHE A 455 39.68 -4.81 -3.28
C PHE A 455 39.15 -6.22 -3.01
N LEU A 456 38.32 -6.41 -1.97
CA LEU A 456 37.74 -7.72 -1.64
C LEU A 456 36.82 -8.23 -2.75
N PHE A 457 36.05 -7.33 -3.39
CA PHE A 457 35.25 -7.68 -4.55
C PHE A 457 36.14 -8.13 -5.73
N GLY A 458 37.20 -7.38 -6.03
CA GLY A 458 38.19 -7.77 -7.04
C GLY A 458 38.84 -9.13 -6.77
N MET A 459 39.21 -9.41 -5.52
CA MET A 459 39.78 -10.71 -5.12
C MET A 459 38.78 -11.86 -5.29
N SER A 460 37.50 -11.60 -5.06
CA SER A 460 36.41 -12.57 -5.30
C SER A 460 36.24 -12.86 -6.80
N VAL A 461 36.26 -11.82 -7.63
CA VAL A 461 36.24 -11.97 -9.10
C VAL A 461 37.46 -12.73 -9.61
N LEU A 462 38.64 -12.49 -9.04
CA LEU A 462 39.87 -13.21 -9.38
C LEU A 462 39.74 -14.70 -9.04
N ALA A 463 39.21 -15.05 -7.86
CA ALA A 463 38.98 -16.43 -7.47
C ALA A 463 38.02 -17.15 -8.43
N LEU A 464 36.94 -16.47 -8.85
CA LEU A 464 36.00 -16.99 -9.85
C LEU A 464 36.68 -17.20 -11.22
N ALA A 465 37.52 -16.25 -11.65
CA ALA A 465 38.25 -16.38 -12.91
C ALA A 465 39.19 -17.59 -12.90
N PHE A 466 39.90 -17.84 -11.79
CA PHE A 466 40.75 -19.02 -11.64
C PHE A 466 39.93 -20.31 -11.69
N LEU A 467 38.80 -20.37 -10.99
CA LEU A 467 37.88 -21.53 -11.04
C LEU A 467 37.47 -21.84 -12.48
N ILE A 468 36.94 -20.85 -13.20
CA ILE A 468 36.46 -21.03 -14.58
C ILE A 468 37.60 -21.39 -15.53
N SER A 469 38.79 -20.81 -15.34
CA SER A 469 39.95 -21.12 -16.17
C SER A 469 40.32 -22.61 -16.13
N THR A 470 40.02 -23.33 -15.03
CA THR A 470 40.30 -24.77 -14.91
C THR A 470 39.39 -25.65 -15.76
N LEU A 471 38.21 -25.16 -16.15
CA LEU A 471 37.20 -25.95 -16.86
C LEU A 471 37.35 -25.89 -18.39
N PHE A 472 38.08 -24.90 -18.92
CA PHE A 472 38.14 -24.64 -20.36
C PHE A 472 39.56 -24.66 -20.92
N ASN A 473 39.70 -25.26 -22.12
CA ASN A 473 40.96 -25.34 -22.87
C ASN A 473 41.03 -24.37 -24.07
N LYS A 474 39.92 -23.71 -24.41
CA LYS A 474 39.81 -22.79 -25.55
C LYS A 474 39.46 -21.39 -25.06
N ALA A 475 40.31 -20.41 -25.36
CA ALA A 475 40.21 -19.07 -24.77
C ALA A 475 38.90 -18.37 -25.13
N ARG A 476 38.49 -18.45 -26.40
CA ARG A 476 37.24 -17.82 -26.89
C ARG A 476 36.01 -18.35 -26.16
N VAL A 477 35.89 -19.69 -26.03
CA VAL A 477 34.72 -20.33 -25.42
C VAL A 477 34.71 -20.10 -23.91
N GLY A 478 35.84 -20.33 -23.22
CA GLY A 478 35.87 -20.20 -21.77
C GLY A 478 35.71 -18.75 -21.29
N THR A 479 36.16 -17.76 -22.06
CA THR A 479 35.89 -16.35 -21.77
C THR A 479 34.40 -16.01 -21.91
N PHE A 480 33.75 -16.47 -22.99
CA PHE A 480 32.33 -16.24 -23.20
C PHE A 480 31.49 -16.88 -22.09
N VAL A 481 31.76 -18.15 -21.77
CA VAL A 481 31.07 -18.84 -20.67
C VAL A 481 31.34 -18.17 -19.34
N GLY A 482 32.56 -17.67 -19.10
CA GLY A 482 32.89 -16.94 -17.88
C GLY A 482 32.14 -15.62 -17.72
N MET A 483 31.99 -14.85 -18.80
CA MET A 483 31.14 -13.65 -18.80
C MET A 483 29.68 -13.99 -18.50
N VAL A 484 29.14 -15.03 -19.14
CA VAL A 484 27.75 -15.48 -18.93
C VAL A 484 27.55 -15.95 -17.49
N ALA A 485 28.49 -16.71 -16.93
CA ALA A 485 28.43 -17.19 -15.54
C ALA A 485 28.45 -16.03 -14.53
N PHE A 486 29.30 -15.01 -14.75
CA PHE A 486 29.36 -13.83 -13.90
C PHE A 486 28.05 -13.02 -13.94
N PHE A 487 27.47 -12.85 -15.14
CA PHE A 487 26.15 -12.24 -15.29
C PHE A 487 25.02 -13.06 -14.67
N ALA A 488 25.05 -14.38 -14.81
CA ALA A 488 24.04 -15.26 -14.23
C ALA A 488 24.04 -15.17 -12.70
N MET A 489 25.23 -15.13 -12.07
CA MET A 489 25.35 -14.91 -10.63
C MET A 489 24.73 -13.58 -10.19
N TYR A 490 24.91 -12.52 -10.97
CA TYR A 490 24.23 -11.25 -10.72
C TYR A 490 22.71 -11.36 -10.81
N ALA A 491 22.19 -11.96 -11.89
CA ALA A 491 20.75 -12.12 -12.09
C ALA A 491 20.11 -12.91 -10.96
N ILE A 492 20.79 -13.97 -10.49
CA ILE A 492 20.37 -14.77 -9.34
C ILE A 492 20.34 -13.91 -8.06
N SER A 493 21.38 -13.10 -7.81
CA SER A 493 21.42 -12.20 -6.66
C SER A 493 20.27 -11.19 -6.66
N GLN A 494 19.86 -10.68 -7.82
CA GLN A 494 18.73 -9.77 -7.93
C GLN A 494 17.38 -10.49 -7.71
N GLY A 495 17.27 -11.75 -8.15
CA GLY A 495 16.09 -12.58 -7.91
C GLY A 495 15.83 -12.93 -6.45
N PHE A 496 16.86 -12.89 -5.60
CA PHE A 496 16.76 -13.13 -4.14
C PHE A 496 16.56 -11.85 -3.31
N SER A 497 16.49 -10.67 -3.93
CA SER A 497 16.18 -9.43 -3.20
C SER A 497 14.76 -9.48 -2.62
N THR A 498 14.59 -8.88 -1.44
CA THR A 498 13.49 -9.06 -0.47
C THR A 498 12.08 -8.93 -1.05
N GLY A 499 11.88 -8.26 -2.18
CA GLY A 499 10.59 -8.14 -2.87
C GLY A 499 10.09 -9.38 -3.64
N HIS A 500 10.95 -10.33 -4.01
CA HIS A 500 10.56 -11.52 -4.80
C HIS A 500 10.49 -12.82 -3.97
N SER A 501 10.86 -12.75 -2.70
CA SER A 501 11.00 -13.91 -1.80
C SER A 501 9.69 -14.62 -1.44
N ARG A 502 8.51 -14.05 -1.74
CA ARG A 502 7.21 -14.69 -1.44
C ARG A 502 6.88 -15.88 -2.35
N ARG A 503 7.48 -16.00 -3.55
CA ARG A 503 7.14 -17.06 -4.53
C ARG A 503 8.09 -18.27 -4.56
N CYS A 504 9.29 -18.15 -3.98
CA CYS A 504 10.34 -19.20 -4.02
C CYS A 504 10.42 -20.07 -2.75
N LYS A 505 9.36 -20.14 -1.92
CA LYS A 505 9.30 -21.07 -0.78
C LYS A 505 8.93 -22.52 -1.17
N ALA A 506 8.66 -22.80 -2.45
CA ALA A 506 8.08 -24.07 -2.88
C ALA A 506 9.05 -25.11 -3.48
N ASP A 507 10.29 -24.77 -3.88
CA ASP A 507 11.15 -25.72 -4.59
C ASP A 507 12.45 -26.10 -3.86
N TRP A 508 12.67 -27.42 -3.78
CA TRP A 508 13.70 -28.19 -3.06
C TRP A 508 15.18 -27.92 -3.44
N PHE A 509 15.48 -26.91 -4.24
CA PHE A 509 16.82 -26.70 -4.80
C PHE A 509 17.75 -25.79 -3.96
N CYS A 510 17.48 -25.65 -2.66
CA CYS A 510 18.12 -24.65 -1.78
C CYS A 510 19.31 -25.18 -0.94
N ALA A 511 19.93 -26.30 -1.31
CA ALA A 511 20.98 -26.93 -0.48
C ALA A 511 22.43 -26.71 -0.96
N VAL A 512 22.69 -26.05 -2.10
CA VAL A 512 24.07 -25.91 -2.61
C VAL A 512 24.30 -24.52 -3.19
N THR A 513 24.58 -23.55 -2.32
CA THR A 513 25.64 -22.52 -2.44
C THR A 513 25.47 -21.56 -1.28
N GLY A 514 26.19 -21.82 -0.20
CA GLY A 514 26.27 -20.93 0.95
C GLY A 514 27.04 -19.66 0.60
N GLY A 515 26.57 -18.54 1.15
CA GLY A 515 27.35 -17.31 1.34
C GLY A 515 27.22 -16.27 0.24
N THR A 516 26.09 -15.59 0.17
CA THR A 516 26.03 -14.23 -0.40
C THR A 516 25.49 -13.28 0.66
N VAL A 517 26.41 -12.56 1.29
CA VAL A 517 26.10 -11.36 2.06
C VAL A 517 25.64 -10.31 1.05
N THR A 518 24.37 -9.96 1.07
CA THR A 518 23.82 -8.82 0.35
C THR A 518 24.38 -7.55 1.00
N TRP A 519 25.50 -7.03 0.49
CA TRP A 519 26.06 -5.77 0.96
C TRP A 519 25.23 -4.62 0.40
N CYS A 520 24.25 -4.17 1.19
CA CYS A 520 23.58 -2.90 0.99
C CYS A 520 24.56 -1.79 1.38
N LEU A 521 25.37 -1.30 0.44
CA LEU A 521 26.03 0.00 0.58
C LEU A 521 24.96 1.09 0.45
N ARG A 522 24.21 1.35 1.52
CA ARG A 522 23.43 2.60 1.63
C ARG A 522 24.40 3.65 2.15
N ALA A 523 24.78 4.59 1.28
CA ALA A 523 25.68 5.68 1.63
C ALA A 523 25.08 6.43 2.84
N SER A 524 25.77 6.36 3.97
CA SER A 524 25.42 7.12 5.16
C SER A 524 25.80 8.58 4.90
N GLU A 525 24.81 9.39 4.53
CA GLU A 525 24.89 10.84 4.67
C GLU A 525 24.51 11.18 6.12
N ARG A 526 25.53 11.37 6.95
CA ARG A 526 25.41 12.14 8.19
C ARG A 526 25.26 13.61 7.86
#